data_AF-A0A938KWR8-F1
#
_entry.id   AF-A0A938KWR8-F1
#
_cell.length_a   1.000
_cell.length_b   1.000
_cell.length_c   1.000
_cell.angle_alpha   90.00
_cell.angle_beta   90.00
_cell.angle_gamma   90.00
#
_symmetry.space_group_name_H-M   'P 1'
#
loop_
_entity.id
_entity.type
_entity.pdbx_description
1 polymer ?
#
loop_
_entity_poly.entity_id
_entity_poly.type
_entity_poly.pdbx_seq_one_letter_code
_entity_poly.pdbx_strand_id
1 'polypeptide(L)'
;MDIVVIIFLTSGLFLGWALGANHLGNIFGTAVGTRMIRFSTAAAICSVFVILGAVFSGGGTSETIGKLGPVNTLAGAFMVALAAAIAVWIMTRAALPVSTTHAIVGAIVGWNVFSATWTDIDSLIKIMIGWILGPILAAVFAIALFYLTARLLRIVKPHMLFLDAYTRLGLILAGAFGAYSLGANNIANVVGVFIPASPFVEFQVAGLFTVSPAQQLFLLGGIAIAVGVYTYSAKVVHTIGQGLYTLSPVSAWVVVMAHSLVLFLFASEGLERLLAHVGLPTIPLVPISSSEVIVGAVLGVAMVKGRHHIRWGMLGRIGVGWAMTPALAGIACFVGLFVLQNVFNQVVYDSARYQFTPAAIERLAHAGLPRAVLDRLNGQSFYSSAQLESDVASSALARRDIAQLIEAARLDPVKVQPLRLGPKEYARLTAGQIHAVYKLAGQSFPHRWLFAEALARESADWRPGPDPVLDKARNRALRDHIDTLARLFREN
;
A
#
# COMPACT_ATOMS: atom_id res chain seq x y z
N MET A 1 8.65 21.10 -12.38
CA MET A 1 7.73 19.98 -12.68
C MET A 1 6.78 20.45 -13.75
N ASP A 2 6.44 19.60 -14.71
CA ASP A 2 5.37 19.89 -15.66
C ASP A 2 4.05 20.06 -14.89
N ILE A 3 3.26 21.09 -15.23
CA ILE A 3 1.96 21.37 -14.62
C ILE A 3 1.05 20.14 -14.71
N VAL A 4 1.19 19.37 -15.79
CA VAL A 4 0.46 18.13 -16.04
C VAL A 4 0.67 17.11 -14.92
N VAL A 5 1.90 16.97 -14.41
CA VAL A 5 2.19 16.02 -13.32
C VAL A 5 1.48 16.44 -12.04
N ILE A 6 1.48 17.75 -11.74
CA ILE A 6 0.81 18.27 -10.55
C ILE A 6 -0.69 17.99 -10.64
N ILE A 7 -1.31 18.21 -11.80
CA ILE A 7 -2.72 17.90 -12.06
C ILE A 7 -3.00 16.42 -11.79
N PHE A 8 -2.19 15.50 -12.33
CA PHE A 8 -2.44 14.07 -12.11
C PHE A 8 -2.20 13.62 -10.68
N LEU A 9 -1.31 14.26 -9.92
CA LEU A 9 -1.16 13.94 -8.50
C LEU A 9 -2.34 14.44 -7.65
N THR A 10 -3.13 15.40 -8.13
CA THR A 10 -4.24 15.97 -7.34
C THR A 10 -5.25 14.95 -6.87
N SER A 11 -5.52 13.89 -7.64
CA SER A 11 -6.48 12.86 -7.21
C SER A 11 -5.95 12.02 -6.05
N GLY A 12 -4.65 11.70 -6.06
CA GLY A 12 -3.96 11.09 -4.91
C GLY A 12 -4.00 12.01 -3.69
N LEU A 13 -3.69 13.30 -3.87
CA LEU A 13 -3.78 14.29 -2.79
C LEU A 13 -5.22 14.43 -2.26
N PHE A 14 -6.22 14.39 -3.14
CA PHE A 14 -7.64 14.42 -2.75
C PHE A 14 -8.02 13.18 -1.95
N LEU A 15 -7.56 11.98 -2.34
CA LEU A 15 -7.73 10.76 -1.56
C LEU A 15 -7.05 10.89 -0.18
N GLY A 16 -5.83 11.43 -0.13
CA GLY A 16 -5.10 11.68 1.11
C GLY A 16 -5.85 12.64 2.03
N TRP A 17 -6.37 13.74 1.48
CA TRP A 17 -7.22 14.69 2.20
C TRP A 17 -8.49 14.02 2.74
N ALA A 18 -9.19 13.24 1.92
CA ALA A 18 -10.39 12.51 2.33
C ALA A 18 -10.09 11.47 3.42
N LEU A 19 -8.91 10.85 3.38
CA LEU A 19 -8.42 9.93 4.40
C LEU A 19 -8.20 10.67 5.73
N GLY A 20 -7.48 11.79 5.71
CA GLY A 20 -7.22 12.60 6.90
C GLY A 20 -8.49 13.15 7.55
N ALA A 21 -9.46 13.57 6.73
CA ALA A 21 -10.76 14.02 7.15
C ALA A 21 -11.52 12.96 7.98
N ASN A 22 -11.36 11.68 7.64
CA ASN A 22 -12.11 10.59 8.24
C ASN A 22 -11.41 9.90 9.43
N HIS A 23 -10.07 9.83 9.43
CA HIS A 23 -9.36 8.93 10.35
C HIS A 23 -8.90 9.56 11.67
N LEU A 24 -8.94 10.89 11.83
CA LEU A 24 -8.67 11.49 13.16
C LEU A 24 -9.65 10.97 14.21
N GLY A 25 -10.91 10.76 13.83
CA GLY A 25 -11.95 10.19 14.70
C GLY A 25 -11.59 8.81 15.24
N ASN A 26 -10.89 7.99 14.45
CA ASN A 26 -10.51 6.64 14.86
C ASN A 26 -9.44 6.69 15.97
N ILE A 27 -8.49 7.63 15.87
CA ILE A 27 -7.35 7.67 16.80
C ILE A 27 -7.66 8.54 18.02
N PHE A 28 -8.21 9.74 17.79
CA PHE A 28 -8.40 10.76 18.83
C PHE A 28 -9.86 11.06 19.13
N GLY A 29 -10.83 10.46 18.42
CA GLY A 29 -12.24 10.85 18.54
C GLY A 29 -12.79 10.69 19.96
N THR A 30 -12.42 9.62 20.65
CA THR A 30 -12.79 9.37 22.05
C THR A 30 -12.11 10.34 23.02
N ALA A 31 -10.82 10.64 22.82
CA ALA A 31 -10.06 11.56 23.65
C ALA A 31 -10.54 13.02 23.50
N VAL A 32 -10.91 13.43 22.29
CA VAL A 32 -11.50 14.74 22.01
C VAL A 32 -12.94 14.81 22.50
N GLY A 33 -13.74 13.76 22.28
CA GLY A 33 -15.13 13.69 22.71
C GLY A 33 -15.30 13.71 24.24
N THR A 34 -14.36 13.11 24.99
CA THR A 34 -14.33 13.15 26.46
C THR A 34 -13.69 14.42 27.03
N ARG A 35 -13.27 15.37 26.17
CA ARG A 35 -12.54 16.60 26.54
C ARG A 35 -11.21 16.33 27.27
N MET A 36 -10.66 15.12 27.16
CA MET A 36 -9.34 14.76 27.66
C MET A 36 -8.22 15.38 26.81
N ILE A 37 -8.46 15.63 25.52
CA ILE A 37 -7.50 16.30 24.64
C ILE A 37 -8.24 17.36 23.81
N ARG A 38 -7.64 18.54 23.66
CA ARG A 38 -8.18 19.58 22.77
C ARG A 38 -8.03 19.13 21.32
N PHE A 39 -9.03 19.41 20.48
CA PHE A 39 -9.00 19.05 19.06
C PHE A 39 -7.72 19.54 18.35
N SER A 40 -7.30 20.79 18.59
CA SER A 40 -6.10 21.37 17.97
C SER A 40 -4.84 20.59 18.30
N THR A 41 -4.68 20.17 19.56
CA THR A 41 -3.55 19.35 20.01
C THR A 41 -3.59 17.96 19.36
N ALA A 42 -4.76 17.32 19.31
CA ALA A 42 -4.94 16.03 18.64
C ALA A 42 -4.61 16.12 17.14
N ALA A 43 -5.08 17.16 16.46
CA ALA A 43 -4.83 17.39 15.04
C ALA A 43 -3.34 17.63 14.74
N ALA A 44 -2.64 18.39 15.59
CA ALA A 44 -1.21 18.64 15.45
C ALA A 44 -0.38 17.36 15.61
N ILE A 45 -0.62 16.60 16.68
CA ILE A 45 0.06 15.33 16.92
C ILE A 45 -0.23 14.35 15.77
N CYS A 46 -1.50 14.21 15.39
CA CYS A 46 -1.89 13.33 14.29
C CYS A 46 -1.16 13.68 13.00
N SER A 47 -1.12 14.96 12.63
CA SER A 47 -0.48 15.43 11.40
C SER A 47 1.01 15.12 11.35
N VAL A 48 1.75 15.41 12.43
CA VAL A 48 3.19 15.13 12.50
C VAL A 48 3.46 13.63 12.39
N PHE A 49 2.80 12.82 13.23
CA PHE A 49 3.09 11.40 13.28
C PHE A 49 2.59 10.62 12.06
N VAL A 50 1.49 11.02 11.43
CA VAL A 50 1.05 10.45 10.15
C VAL A 50 2.09 10.69 9.05
N ILE A 51 2.65 11.90 8.96
CA ILE A 51 3.69 12.21 7.96
C ILE A 51 4.93 11.35 8.22
N LEU A 52 5.36 11.25 9.48
CA LEU A 52 6.51 10.41 9.86
C LEU A 52 6.26 8.94 9.50
N GLY A 53 5.10 8.38 9.86
CA GLY A 53 4.75 7.01 9.53
C GLY A 53 4.70 6.74 8.02
N ALA A 54 4.11 7.67 7.26
CA ALA A 54 4.02 7.60 5.81
C ALA A 54 5.40 7.57 5.15
N VAL A 55 6.29 8.50 5.51
CA VAL A 55 7.62 8.65 4.87
C VAL A 55 8.57 7.52 5.26
N PHE A 56 8.59 7.12 6.53
CA PHE A 56 9.58 6.16 7.04
C PHE A 56 9.12 4.70 7.00
N SER A 57 7.82 4.42 7.03
CA SER A 57 7.28 3.05 7.08
C SER A 57 6.21 2.74 6.03
N GLY A 58 5.99 3.63 5.06
CA GLY A 58 5.02 3.44 3.97
C GLY A 58 5.41 2.44 2.88
N GLY A 59 6.69 2.04 2.83
CA GLY A 59 7.21 1.22 1.72
C GLY A 59 6.58 -0.18 1.63
N GLY A 60 6.34 -0.81 2.78
CA GLY A 60 5.89 -2.21 2.86
C GLY A 60 4.57 -2.46 2.16
N THR A 61 3.53 -1.73 2.56
CA THR A 61 2.18 -1.84 2.00
C THR A 61 2.10 -1.34 0.55
N SER A 62 2.98 -0.40 0.18
CA SER A 62 3.01 0.18 -1.17
C SER A 62 3.46 -0.84 -2.22
N GLU A 63 4.38 -1.75 -1.86
CA GLU A 63 4.82 -2.83 -2.75
C GLU A 63 3.68 -3.81 -3.07
N THR A 64 2.80 -4.10 -2.09
CA THR A 64 1.62 -4.96 -2.29
C THR A 64 0.60 -4.28 -3.21
N ILE A 65 0.32 -2.99 -3.03
CA ILE A 65 -0.58 -2.24 -3.92
C ILE A 65 -0.03 -2.20 -5.35
N GLY A 66 1.28 -1.98 -5.52
CA GLY A 66 1.91 -1.96 -6.84
C GLY A 66 1.88 -3.32 -7.55
N LYS A 67 1.92 -4.44 -6.82
CA LYS A 67 1.77 -5.79 -7.38
C LYS A 67 0.34 -6.10 -7.80
N LEU A 68 -0.64 -5.64 -7.01
CA LEU A 68 -2.07 -5.86 -7.30
C LEU A 68 -2.50 -5.23 -8.62
N GLY A 69 -2.01 -4.02 -8.90
CA GLY A 69 -2.25 -3.31 -10.14
C GLY A 69 -1.01 -2.54 -10.54
N PRO A 70 -0.22 -3.02 -11.52
CA PRO A 70 0.96 -2.33 -12.01
C PRO A 70 0.54 -1.17 -12.92
N VAL A 71 -0.22 -0.22 -12.37
CA VAL A 71 -0.73 0.95 -13.06
C VAL A 71 0.46 1.73 -13.62
N ASN A 72 0.62 1.65 -14.93
CA ASN A 72 1.85 2.01 -15.62
C ASN A 72 1.79 3.38 -16.30
N THR A 73 0.66 4.09 -16.19
CA THR A 73 0.52 5.45 -16.71
C THR A 73 0.00 6.39 -15.64
N LEU A 74 0.36 7.67 -15.79
CA LEU A 74 0.01 8.70 -14.83
C LEU A 74 -1.50 9.03 -14.87
N ALA A 75 -2.11 9.00 -16.06
CA ALA A 75 -3.56 9.18 -16.22
C ALA A 75 -4.36 8.01 -15.63
N GLY A 76 -3.88 6.77 -15.77
CA GLY A 76 -4.46 5.59 -15.13
C GLY A 76 -4.41 5.71 -13.60
N ALA A 77 -3.23 6.06 -13.06
CA ALA A 77 -3.04 6.27 -11.61
C ALA A 77 -3.95 7.38 -11.07
N PHE A 78 -4.07 8.48 -11.84
CA PHE A 78 -4.98 9.57 -11.50
C PHE A 78 -6.43 9.09 -11.38
N MET A 79 -6.92 8.31 -12.35
CA MET A 79 -8.30 7.84 -12.35
C MET A 79 -8.59 6.84 -11.23
N VAL A 80 -7.66 5.92 -10.98
CA VAL A 80 -7.77 4.94 -9.88
C VAL A 80 -7.89 5.67 -8.53
N ALA A 81 -7.00 6.63 -8.26
CA ALA A 81 -7.05 7.43 -7.04
C ALA A 81 -8.31 8.31 -6.97
N LEU A 82 -8.74 8.90 -8.09
CA LEU A 82 -9.93 9.75 -8.16
C LEU A 82 -11.20 8.94 -7.87
N ALA A 83 -11.35 7.77 -8.50
CA ALA A 83 -12.50 6.89 -8.30
C ALA A 83 -12.60 6.42 -6.84
N ALA A 84 -11.46 6.05 -6.23
CA ALA A 84 -11.40 5.71 -4.82
C ALA A 84 -11.79 6.90 -3.93
N ALA A 85 -11.27 8.09 -4.22
CA ALA A 85 -11.57 9.30 -3.46
C ALA A 85 -13.05 9.71 -3.56
N ILE A 86 -13.65 9.65 -4.75
CA ILE A 86 -15.07 9.93 -4.97
C ILE A 86 -15.93 8.92 -4.21
N ALA A 87 -15.63 7.62 -4.30
CA ALA A 87 -16.35 6.59 -3.57
C ALA A 87 -16.30 6.83 -2.05
N VAL A 88 -15.11 7.11 -1.51
CA VAL A 88 -14.94 7.45 -0.09
C VAL A 88 -15.70 8.71 0.29
N TRP A 89 -15.65 9.75 -0.53
CA TRP A 89 -16.33 11.02 -0.29
C TRP A 89 -17.86 10.89 -0.29
N ILE A 90 -18.44 10.18 -1.27
CA ILE A 90 -19.88 9.91 -1.35
C ILE A 90 -20.34 9.17 -0.09
N MET A 91 -19.60 8.13 0.30
CA MET A 91 -19.95 7.32 1.47
C MET A 91 -19.77 8.08 2.79
N THR A 92 -18.74 8.93 2.88
CA THR A 92 -18.53 9.85 4.02
C THR A 92 -19.70 10.82 4.16
N ARG A 93 -20.20 11.38 3.05
CA ARG A 93 -21.40 12.25 3.06
C ARG A 93 -22.67 11.49 3.45
N ALA A 94 -22.76 10.21 3.12
CA ALA A 94 -23.83 9.33 3.57
C ALA A 94 -23.71 8.90 5.04
N ALA A 95 -22.71 9.41 5.79
CA ALA A 95 -22.41 9.06 7.17
C ALA A 95 -22.16 7.55 7.39
N LEU A 96 -21.68 6.86 6.36
CA LEU A 96 -21.26 5.46 6.43
C LEU A 96 -19.73 5.42 6.60
N PRO A 97 -19.20 4.85 7.70
CA PRO A 97 -17.76 4.73 7.85
C PRO A 97 -17.25 3.68 6.87
N VAL A 98 -16.36 4.10 5.97
CA VAL A 98 -15.83 3.27 4.88
C VAL A 98 -14.33 3.03 5.02
N SER A 99 -13.86 2.07 4.22
CA SER A 99 -12.45 1.70 4.11
C SER A 99 -11.85 2.32 2.85
N THR A 100 -10.89 3.24 3.02
CA THR A 100 -10.08 3.77 1.91
C THR A 100 -9.30 2.66 1.20
N THR A 101 -8.85 1.65 1.95
CA THR A 101 -8.18 0.46 1.41
C THR A 101 -9.08 -0.34 0.48
N HIS A 102 -10.38 -0.50 0.80
CA HIS A 102 -11.30 -1.21 -0.09
C HIS A 102 -11.58 -0.39 -1.35
N ALA A 103 -11.69 0.94 -1.21
CA ALA A 103 -11.92 1.82 -2.35
C ALA A 103 -10.77 1.74 -3.36
N ILE A 104 -9.51 1.83 -2.91
CA ILE A 104 -8.37 1.78 -3.82
C ILE A 104 -8.21 0.39 -4.46
N VAL A 105 -8.40 -0.69 -3.69
CA VAL A 105 -8.32 -2.06 -4.20
C VAL A 105 -9.42 -2.31 -5.25
N GLY A 106 -10.65 -1.85 -4.98
CA GLY A 106 -11.75 -1.91 -5.94
C GLY A 106 -11.47 -1.11 -7.22
N ALA A 107 -10.95 0.11 -7.09
CA ALA A 107 -10.55 0.94 -8.24
C ALA A 107 -9.43 0.30 -9.07
N ILE A 108 -8.42 -0.32 -8.43
CA ILE A 108 -7.36 -1.06 -9.10
C ILE A 108 -7.92 -2.24 -9.88
N VAL A 109 -8.83 -3.02 -9.29
CA VAL A 109 -9.51 -4.12 -10.00
C VAL A 109 -10.27 -3.59 -11.21
N GLY A 110 -10.96 -2.44 -11.08
CA GLY A 110 -11.61 -1.76 -12.20
C GLY A 110 -10.64 -1.37 -13.32
N TRP A 111 -9.45 -0.88 -12.98
CA TRP A 111 -8.39 -0.59 -13.96
C TRP A 111 -7.81 -1.84 -14.62
N ASN A 112 -7.59 -2.92 -13.87
CA ASN A 112 -7.12 -4.20 -14.43
C ASN A 112 -8.10 -4.75 -15.46
N VAL A 113 -9.41 -4.71 -15.15
CA VAL A 113 -10.47 -5.11 -16.08
C VAL A 113 -10.50 -4.24 -17.33
N PHE A 114 -10.39 -2.91 -17.17
CA PHE A 114 -10.38 -1.98 -18.31
C PHE A 114 -9.15 -2.16 -19.22
N SER A 115 -7.97 -2.34 -18.63
CA SER A 115 -6.69 -2.46 -19.34
C SER A 115 -6.40 -3.87 -19.86
N ALA A 116 -7.28 -4.84 -19.60
CA ALA A 116 -7.03 -6.26 -19.86
C ALA A 116 -5.72 -6.76 -19.21
N THR A 117 -5.39 -6.23 -18.04
CA THR A 117 -4.22 -6.60 -17.24
C THR A 117 -4.59 -7.70 -16.24
N TRP A 118 -3.70 -8.69 -16.07
CA TRP A 118 -3.87 -9.74 -15.07
C TRP A 118 -3.88 -9.13 -13.67
N THR A 119 -4.86 -9.53 -12.85
CA THR A 119 -4.90 -9.15 -11.44
C THR A 119 -4.10 -10.17 -10.65
N ASP A 120 -3.11 -9.73 -9.86
CA ASP A 120 -2.41 -10.62 -8.94
C ASP A 120 -3.36 -11.09 -7.83
N ILE A 121 -3.99 -12.24 -8.05
CA ILE A 121 -4.97 -12.81 -7.14
C ILE A 121 -4.31 -13.24 -5.81
N ASP A 122 -3.03 -13.60 -5.80
CA ASP A 122 -2.34 -13.94 -4.56
C ASP A 122 -2.19 -12.71 -3.66
N SER A 123 -1.83 -11.56 -4.25
CA SER A 123 -1.82 -10.27 -3.55
C SER A 123 -3.22 -9.87 -3.11
N LEU A 124 -4.25 -10.05 -3.95
CA LEU A 124 -5.64 -9.76 -3.59
C LEU A 124 -6.13 -10.63 -2.41
N ILE A 125 -5.87 -11.94 -2.44
CA ILE A 125 -6.23 -12.86 -1.35
C ILE A 125 -5.52 -12.48 -0.06
N LYS A 126 -4.23 -12.15 -0.10
CA LYS A 126 -3.49 -11.69 1.09
C LYS A 126 -4.11 -10.43 1.70
N ILE A 127 -4.53 -9.48 0.85
CA ILE A 127 -5.24 -8.27 1.28
C ILE A 127 -6.58 -8.63 1.94
N MET A 128 -7.39 -9.48 1.29
CA MET A 128 -8.69 -9.92 1.83
C MET A 128 -8.57 -10.69 3.15
N ILE A 129 -7.55 -11.56 3.28
CA ILE A 129 -7.23 -12.22 4.55
C ILE A 129 -6.88 -11.17 5.61
N GLY A 130 -6.11 -10.14 5.26
CA GLY A 130 -5.80 -9.01 6.14
C GLY A 130 -7.04 -8.26 6.64
N TRP A 131 -8.06 -8.08 5.79
CA TRP A 131 -9.33 -7.42 6.15
C TRP A 131 -10.13 -8.24 7.17
N ILE A 132 -10.06 -9.57 7.10
CA ILE A 132 -10.72 -10.46 8.08
C ILE A 132 -9.88 -10.56 9.36
N LEU A 133 -8.58 -10.75 9.22
CA LEU A 133 -7.67 -11.01 10.34
C LEU A 133 -7.43 -9.75 11.19
N GLY A 134 -7.38 -8.57 10.57
CA GLY A 134 -7.14 -7.29 11.25
C GLY A 134 -8.10 -7.02 12.41
N PRO A 135 -9.43 -7.01 12.21
CA PRO A 135 -10.41 -6.81 13.27
C PRO A 135 -10.38 -7.88 14.36
N ILE A 136 -10.13 -9.14 13.99
CA ILE A 136 -10.03 -10.26 14.93
C ILE A 136 -8.81 -10.06 15.84
N LEU A 137 -7.64 -9.78 15.26
CA LEU A 137 -6.43 -9.48 16.04
C LEU A 137 -6.61 -8.25 16.91
N ALA A 138 -7.31 -7.23 16.40
CA ALA A 138 -7.60 -6.02 17.17
C ALA A 138 -8.49 -6.30 18.38
N ALA A 139 -9.51 -7.16 18.22
CA ALA A 139 -10.34 -7.60 19.33
C ALA A 139 -9.51 -8.38 20.38
N VAL A 140 -8.66 -9.31 19.94
CA VAL A 140 -7.78 -10.10 20.81
C VAL A 140 -6.82 -9.19 21.58
N PHE A 141 -6.12 -8.27 20.91
CA PHE A 141 -5.24 -7.31 21.56
C PHE A 141 -6.00 -6.39 22.51
N ALA A 142 -7.20 -5.92 22.13
CA ALA A 142 -8.01 -5.09 23.01
C ALA A 142 -8.44 -5.85 24.29
N ILE A 143 -8.83 -7.11 24.19
CA ILE A 143 -9.18 -7.95 25.34
C ILE A 143 -7.96 -8.14 26.26
N ALA A 144 -6.81 -8.51 25.69
CA ALA A 144 -5.57 -8.74 26.43
C ALA A 144 -5.09 -7.45 27.14
N LEU A 145 -5.03 -6.34 26.41
CA LEU A 145 -4.66 -5.04 26.95
C LEU A 145 -5.66 -4.54 28.00
N PHE A 146 -6.95 -4.81 27.83
CA PHE A 146 -7.96 -4.45 28.82
C PHE A 146 -7.73 -5.19 30.15
N TYR A 147 -7.55 -6.50 30.12
CA TYR A 147 -7.27 -7.28 31.33
C TYR A 147 -5.95 -6.88 31.98
N LEU A 148 -4.90 -6.65 31.19
CA LEU A 148 -3.62 -6.17 31.70
C LEU A 148 -3.78 -4.82 32.41
N THR A 149 -4.43 -3.86 31.74
CA THR A 149 -4.64 -2.51 32.28
C THR A 149 -5.52 -2.56 33.54
N ALA A 150 -6.60 -3.36 33.52
CA ALA A 150 -7.47 -3.54 34.69
C ALA A 150 -6.72 -4.17 35.87
N ARG A 151 -5.85 -5.16 35.63
CA ARG A 151 -5.01 -5.77 36.65
C ARG A 151 -4.03 -4.75 37.25
N LEU A 152 -3.34 -3.99 36.41
CA LEU A 152 -2.39 -2.96 36.85
C LEU A 152 -3.09 -1.89 37.70
N LEU A 153 -4.25 -1.40 37.26
CA LEU A 153 -5.01 -0.39 38.02
C LEU A 153 -5.49 -0.92 39.38
N ARG A 154 -5.85 -2.20 39.48
CA ARG A 154 -6.22 -2.84 40.76
C ARG A 154 -5.05 -3.00 41.72
N ILE A 155 -3.83 -3.18 41.21
CA ILE A 155 -2.62 -3.32 42.03
C ILE A 155 -2.15 -1.96 42.51
N VAL A 156 -2.00 -1.00 41.59
CA VAL A 156 -1.43 0.33 41.88
C VAL A 156 -2.41 1.19 42.68
N LYS A 157 -3.73 1.04 42.43
CA LYS A 157 -4.81 1.87 43.01
C LYS A 157 -4.46 3.37 43.01
N PRO A 158 -4.12 3.95 41.84
CA PRO A 158 -3.72 5.34 41.78
C PRO A 158 -4.87 6.24 42.26
N HIS A 159 -4.51 7.32 42.96
CA HIS A 159 -5.47 8.35 43.32
C HIS A 159 -6.12 8.94 42.05
N MET A 160 -7.39 9.36 42.13
CA MET A 160 -8.19 9.72 40.94
C MET A 160 -7.56 10.84 40.09
N LEU A 161 -6.94 11.84 40.72
CA LEU A 161 -6.26 12.94 40.00
C LEU A 161 -5.06 12.46 39.19
N PHE A 162 -4.25 11.56 39.74
CA PHE A 162 -3.11 10.97 39.02
C PHE A 162 -3.59 10.05 37.90
N LEU A 163 -4.66 9.27 38.14
CA LEU A 163 -5.25 8.43 37.10
C LEU A 163 -5.73 9.25 35.91
N ASP A 164 -6.39 10.40 36.14
CA ASP A 164 -6.79 11.31 35.05
C ASP A 164 -5.59 11.82 34.27
N ALA A 165 -4.56 12.32 34.97
CA ALA A 165 -3.33 12.83 34.35
C ALA A 165 -2.59 11.76 33.53
N TYR A 166 -2.42 10.55 34.08
CA TYR A 166 -1.79 9.44 33.38
C TYR A 166 -2.62 8.96 32.19
N THR A 167 -3.94 8.95 32.31
CA THR A 167 -4.81 8.56 31.18
C THR A 167 -4.74 9.58 30.06
N ARG A 168 -4.67 10.87 30.38
CA ARG A 168 -4.45 11.94 29.39
C ARG A 168 -3.13 11.77 28.66
N LEU A 169 -2.04 11.56 29.39
CA LEU A 169 -0.72 11.30 28.81
C LEU A 169 -0.74 10.02 27.95
N GLY A 170 -1.34 8.95 28.47
CA GLY A 170 -1.50 7.70 27.74
C GLY A 170 -2.23 7.87 26.42
N LEU A 171 -3.33 8.63 26.40
CA LEU A 171 -4.09 8.92 25.17
C LEU A 171 -3.27 9.74 24.17
N ILE A 172 -2.42 10.67 24.62
CA ILE A 172 -1.49 11.41 23.75
C ILE A 172 -0.48 10.45 23.10
N LEU A 173 0.16 9.60 23.90
CA LEU A 173 1.18 8.66 23.42
C LEU A 173 0.59 7.59 22.50
N ALA A 174 -0.56 7.00 22.89
CA ALA A 174 -1.29 6.05 22.06
C ALA A 174 -1.78 6.69 20.77
N GLY A 175 -2.24 7.94 20.82
CA GLY A 175 -2.67 8.66 19.65
C GLY A 175 -1.52 9.02 18.70
N ALA A 176 -0.35 9.38 19.23
CA ALA A 176 0.86 9.60 18.43
C ALA A 176 1.30 8.30 17.72
N PHE A 177 1.35 7.18 18.45
CA PHE A 177 1.67 5.87 17.87
C PHE A 177 0.61 5.44 16.85
N GLY A 178 -0.68 5.63 17.13
CA GLY A 178 -1.75 5.32 16.19
C GLY A 178 -1.72 6.16 14.93
N ALA A 179 -1.36 7.44 15.03
CA ALA A 179 -1.14 8.31 13.88
C ALA A 179 0.05 7.85 13.03
N TYR A 180 1.16 7.44 13.65
CA TYR A 180 2.28 6.84 12.95
C TYR A 180 1.88 5.57 12.21
N SER A 181 1.24 4.62 12.89
CA SER A 181 0.81 3.36 12.29
C SER A 181 -0.22 3.56 11.18
N LEU A 182 -1.11 4.55 11.33
CA LEU A 182 -2.04 4.96 10.27
C LEU A 182 -1.28 5.47 9.04
N GLY A 183 -0.32 6.37 9.21
CA GLY A 183 0.48 6.87 8.09
C GLY A 183 1.21 5.75 7.36
N ALA A 184 1.86 4.86 8.11
CA ALA A 184 2.60 3.71 7.55
C ALA A 184 1.70 2.76 6.75
N ASN A 185 0.52 2.41 7.26
CA ASN A 185 -0.38 1.48 6.61
C ASN A 185 -1.15 2.10 5.42
N ASN A 186 -1.51 3.38 5.51
CA ASN A 186 -2.47 3.98 4.59
C ASN A 186 -1.84 4.78 3.45
N ILE A 187 -0.57 5.16 3.52
CA ILE A 187 0.06 5.97 2.46
C ILE A 187 0.08 5.25 1.10
N ALA A 188 0.18 3.92 1.11
CA ALA A 188 0.07 3.08 -0.08
C ALA A 188 -1.25 3.30 -0.84
N ASN A 189 -2.35 3.53 -0.12
CA ASN A 189 -3.64 3.79 -0.74
C ASN A 189 -3.68 5.15 -1.44
N VAL A 190 -2.95 6.13 -0.91
CA VAL A 190 -2.98 7.52 -1.37
C VAL A 190 -2.10 7.71 -2.60
N VAL A 191 -0.87 7.19 -2.54
CA VAL A 191 0.16 7.44 -3.57
C VAL A 191 0.78 6.19 -4.18
N GLY A 192 0.45 4.99 -3.69
CA GLY A 192 1.07 3.74 -4.14
C GLY A 192 0.92 3.48 -5.64
N VAL A 193 -0.27 3.78 -6.19
CA VAL A 193 -0.56 3.65 -7.63
C VAL A 193 0.24 4.62 -8.52
N PHE A 194 0.82 5.67 -7.94
CA PHE A 194 1.66 6.63 -8.66
C PHE A 194 3.15 6.25 -8.66
N ILE A 195 3.57 5.27 -7.83
CA ILE A 195 5.00 4.91 -7.72
C ILE A 195 5.55 4.39 -9.06
N PRO A 196 4.89 3.45 -9.78
CA PRO A 196 5.44 2.93 -11.03
C PRO A 196 5.51 3.98 -12.14
N ALA A 197 4.55 4.91 -12.17
CA ALA A 197 4.46 6.00 -13.15
C ALA A 197 5.07 7.32 -12.65
N SER A 198 5.85 7.30 -11.56
CA SER A 198 6.35 8.50 -10.91
C SER A 198 7.43 9.19 -11.75
N PRO A 199 7.30 10.50 -12.03
CA PRO A 199 8.34 11.27 -12.72
C PRO A 199 9.39 11.83 -11.76
N PHE A 200 9.29 11.55 -10.47
CA PHE A 200 10.24 12.06 -9.48
C PHE A 200 11.60 11.38 -9.61
N VAL A 201 12.64 12.17 -9.44
CA VAL A 201 14.03 11.70 -9.37
C VAL A 201 14.50 11.79 -7.93
N GLU A 202 15.24 10.78 -7.48
CA GLU A 202 15.86 10.86 -6.17
C GLU A 202 16.91 11.97 -6.14
N PHE A 203 17.04 12.60 -4.96
CA PHE A 203 18.03 13.62 -4.68
C PHE A 203 18.62 13.43 -3.28
N GLN A 204 19.83 13.96 -3.08
CA GLN A 204 20.49 14.00 -1.77
C GLN A 204 20.22 15.33 -1.08
N VAL A 205 19.95 15.27 0.23
CA VAL A 205 19.86 16.43 1.11
C VAL A 205 21.17 16.58 1.86
N ALA A 206 21.92 17.64 1.54
CA ALA A 206 23.15 18.03 2.23
C ALA A 206 24.23 16.92 2.36
N GLY A 207 24.24 15.93 1.46
CA GLY A 207 25.16 14.79 1.50
C GLY A 207 24.93 13.78 2.65
N LEU A 208 23.88 13.97 3.46
CA LEU A 208 23.61 13.14 4.64
C LEU A 208 22.54 12.08 4.39
N PHE A 209 21.51 12.39 3.60
CA PHE A 209 20.38 11.48 3.35
C PHE A 209 19.94 11.52 1.89
N THR A 210 19.63 10.36 1.32
CA THR A 210 19.01 10.18 -0.01
C THR A 210 17.50 10.08 0.12
N VAL A 211 16.76 10.88 -0.64
CA VAL A 211 15.28 10.86 -0.66
C VAL A 211 14.80 10.20 -1.95
N SER A 212 14.20 9.02 -1.81
CA SER A 212 13.70 8.24 -2.96
C SER A 212 12.49 8.89 -3.63
N PRO A 213 12.18 8.58 -4.91
CA PRO A 213 10.96 9.07 -5.57
C PRO A 213 9.68 8.67 -4.81
N ALA A 214 9.67 7.45 -4.26
CA ALA A 214 8.57 6.96 -3.44
C ALA A 214 8.43 7.76 -2.14
N GLN A 215 9.53 8.10 -1.46
CA GLN A 215 9.50 8.93 -0.25
C GLN A 215 8.98 10.35 -0.52
N GLN A 216 9.27 10.93 -1.68
CA GLN A 216 8.71 12.22 -2.09
C GLN A 216 7.19 12.13 -2.25
N LEU A 217 6.69 11.09 -2.91
CA LEU A 217 5.26 10.80 -2.98
C LEU A 217 4.65 10.58 -1.60
N PHE A 218 5.31 9.81 -0.72
CA PHE A 218 4.85 9.56 0.64
C PHE A 218 4.75 10.84 1.47
N LEU A 219 5.69 11.77 1.29
CA LEU A 219 5.66 13.07 1.95
C LEU A 219 4.48 13.91 1.44
N LEU A 220 4.29 14.01 0.12
CA LEU A 220 3.17 14.75 -0.47
C LEU A 220 1.81 14.18 -0.03
N GLY A 221 1.65 12.86 -0.07
CA GLY A 221 0.46 12.18 0.42
C GLY A 221 0.25 12.37 1.93
N GLY A 222 1.31 12.29 2.73
CA GLY A 222 1.27 12.55 4.17
C GLY A 222 0.82 13.98 4.50
N ILE A 223 1.32 14.97 3.77
CA ILE A 223 0.90 16.37 3.90
C ILE A 223 -0.59 16.51 3.54
N ALA A 224 -1.04 15.86 2.47
CA ALA A 224 -2.46 15.88 2.11
C ALA A 224 -3.36 15.29 3.22
N ILE A 225 -2.94 14.18 3.84
CA ILE A 225 -3.63 13.61 5.01
C ILE A 225 -3.66 14.63 6.16
N ALA A 226 -2.54 15.27 6.49
CA ALA A 226 -2.48 16.30 7.53
C ALA A 226 -3.42 17.48 7.25
N VAL A 227 -3.50 17.96 6.00
CA VAL A 227 -4.45 19.01 5.60
C VAL A 227 -5.90 18.53 5.79
N GLY A 228 -6.21 17.29 5.42
CA GLY A 228 -7.53 16.67 5.67
C GLY A 228 -7.91 16.64 7.15
N VAL A 229 -6.94 16.30 8.00
CA VAL A 229 -7.08 16.32 9.46
C VAL A 229 -7.47 17.72 9.93
N TYR A 230 -6.75 18.77 9.54
CA TYR A 230 -7.05 20.12 10.03
C TYR A 230 -8.35 20.71 9.50
N THR A 231 -8.69 20.43 8.24
CA THR A 231 -9.77 21.14 7.53
C THR A 231 -11.15 20.54 7.78
N TYR A 232 -11.28 19.21 7.85
CA TYR A 232 -12.60 18.57 7.84
C TYR A 232 -12.85 17.61 9.01
N SER A 233 -11.80 17.14 9.68
CA SER A 233 -11.97 16.10 10.70
C SER A 233 -12.73 16.54 11.95
N ALA A 234 -12.78 17.84 12.25
CA ALA A 234 -13.56 18.37 13.37
C ALA A 234 -15.05 17.97 13.27
N LYS A 235 -15.63 18.09 12.06
CA LYS A 235 -17.03 17.74 11.80
C LYS A 235 -17.27 16.25 12.02
N VAL A 236 -16.33 15.41 11.58
CA VAL A 236 -16.41 13.95 11.68
C VAL A 236 -16.25 13.47 13.12
N VAL A 237 -15.28 14.02 13.87
CA VAL A 237 -15.05 13.67 15.28
C VAL A 237 -16.27 13.98 16.13
N HIS A 238 -16.91 15.14 15.90
CA HIS A 238 -18.11 15.54 16.66
C HIS A 238 -19.37 14.75 16.28
N THR A 239 -19.44 14.13 15.11
CA THR A 239 -20.62 13.38 14.65
C THR A 239 -20.49 11.86 14.83
N ILE A 240 -19.28 11.29 14.69
CA ILE A 240 -19.04 9.84 14.73
C ILE A 240 -18.49 9.37 16.08
N GLY A 241 -17.85 10.25 16.86
CA GLY A 241 -17.16 9.92 18.12
C GLY A 241 -18.03 9.34 19.25
N GLN A 242 -19.35 9.23 19.07
CA GLN A 242 -20.30 8.69 20.05
C GLN A 242 -21.13 7.50 19.52
N GLY A 243 -20.81 6.96 18.34
CA GLY A 243 -21.72 6.09 17.60
C GLY A 243 -21.77 4.63 18.03
N LEU A 244 -20.61 3.97 18.20
CA LEU A 244 -20.52 2.51 18.26
C LEU A 244 -20.67 1.93 19.67
N TYR A 245 -19.97 2.51 20.65
CA TYR A 245 -19.95 2.08 22.05
C TYR A 245 -19.45 3.23 22.93
N THR A 246 -20.03 3.42 24.12
CA THR A 246 -19.59 4.46 25.06
C THR A 246 -18.35 3.99 25.83
N LEU A 247 -17.20 4.60 25.53
CA LEU A 247 -15.91 4.21 26.10
C LEU A 247 -15.48 5.17 27.21
N SER A 248 -15.09 4.61 28.37
CA SER A 248 -14.34 5.36 29.38
C SER A 248 -12.93 5.69 28.87
N PRO A 249 -12.27 6.77 29.32
CA PRO A 249 -10.93 7.18 28.86
C PRO A 249 -9.88 6.05 28.85
N VAL A 250 -9.85 5.21 29.89
CA VAL A 250 -8.94 4.04 29.94
C VAL A 250 -9.27 2.99 28.87
N SER A 251 -10.56 2.74 28.61
CA SER A 251 -11.00 1.83 27.55
C SER A 251 -10.72 2.40 26.16
N ALA A 252 -10.86 3.71 25.99
CA ALA A 252 -10.49 4.39 24.76
C ALA A 252 -8.98 4.23 24.49
N TRP A 253 -8.13 4.40 25.51
CA TRP A 253 -6.70 4.14 25.40
C TRP A 253 -6.40 2.71 24.94
N VAL A 254 -7.06 1.71 25.55
CA VAL A 254 -6.92 0.29 25.15
C VAL A 254 -7.31 0.07 23.69
N VAL A 255 -8.45 0.62 23.25
CA VAL A 255 -8.92 0.50 21.87
C VAL A 255 -7.92 1.11 20.89
N VAL A 256 -7.44 2.33 21.16
CA VAL A 256 -6.47 3.03 20.31
C VAL A 256 -5.15 2.27 20.27
N MET A 257 -4.66 1.76 21.40
CA MET A 257 -3.44 0.96 21.45
C MET A 257 -3.57 -0.34 20.66
N ALA A 258 -4.67 -1.09 20.84
CA ALA A 258 -4.90 -2.32 20.08
C ALA A 258 -4.98 -2.06 18.58
N HIS A 259 -5.71 -1.02 18.18
CA HIS A 259 -5.79 -0.58 16.79
C HIS A 259 -4.42 -0.20 16.21
N SER A 260 -3.64 0.59 16.94
CA SER A 260 -2.32 1.05 16.53
C SER A 260 -1.32 -0.09 16.39
N LEU A 261 -1.37 -1.07 17.28
CA LEU A 261 -0.52 -2.27 17.24
C LEU A 261 -0.82 -3.11 16.00
N VAL A 262 -2.11 -3.34 15.69
CA VAL A 262 -2.49 -4.11 14.50
C VAL A 262 -2.07 -3.38 13.23
N LEU A 263 -2.32 -2.07 13.12
CA LEU A 263 -1.87 -1.31 11.94
C LEU A 263 -0.34 -1.35 11.78
N PHE A 264 0.41 -1.24 12.88
CA PHE A 264 1.86 -1.33 12.85
C PHE A 264 2.33 -2.72 12.40
N LEU A 265 1.67 -3.78 12.87
CA LEU A 265 1.99 -5.17 12.59
C LEU A 265 1.94 -5.50 11.09
N PHE A 266 0.97 -4.94 10.37
CA PHE A 266 0.79 -5.15 8.93
C PHE A 266 1.54 -4.15 8.04
N ALA A 267 2.16 -3.11 8.61
CA ALA A 267 2.89 -2.10 7.85
C ALA A 267 4.41 -2.13 8.07
N SER A 268 4.87 -2.61 9.23
CA SER A 268 6.27 -2.47 9.66
C SER A 268 7.20 -3.51 9.02
N GLU A 269 8.00 -3.06 8.04
CA GLU A 269 9.11 -3.85 7.48
C GLU A 269 10.14 -4.23 8.55
N GLY A 270 10.40 -3.34 9.52
CA GLY A 270 11.35 -3.61 10.60
C GLY A 270 10.90 -4.77 11.48
N LEU A 271 9.61 -4.84 11.78
CA LEU A 271 9.04 -5.94 12.56
C LEU A 271 9.01 -7.25 11.76
N GLU A 272 8.64 -7.19 10.48
CA GLU A 272 8.71 -8.36 9.58
C GLU A 272 10.14 -8.94 9.56
N ARG A 273 11.15 -8.09 9.41
CA ARG A 273 12.56 -8.52 9.46
C ARG A 273 12.95 -9.07 10.82
N LEU A 274 12.55 -8.43 11.92
CA LEU A 274 12.85 -8.91 13.26
C LEU A 274 12.29 -10.32 13.49
N LEU A 275 11.03 -10.55 13.11
CA LEU A 275 10.39 -11.87 13.21
C LEU A 275 11.13 -12.91 12.37
N ALA A 276 11.52 -12.55 11.14
CA ALA A 276 12.30 -13.44 10.28
C ALA A 276 13.67 -13.80 10.87
N HIS A 277 14.40 -12.82 11.43
CA HIS A 277 15.70 -13.07 12.09
C HIS A 277 15.57 -14.03 13.28
N VAL A 278 14.46 -13.97 14.02
CA VAL A 278 14.21 -14.84 15.18
C VAL A 278 13.58 -16.19 14.77
N GLY A 279 13.31 -16.40 13.48
CA GLY A 279 12.71 -17.64 12.96
C GLY A 279 11.21 -17.78 13.23
N LEU A 280 10.52 -16.67 13.55
CA LEU A 280 9.07 -16.67 13.79
C LEU A 280 8.29 -16.43 12.48
N PRO A 281 7.03 -16.91 12.39
CA PRO A 281 6.16 -16.62 11.25
C PRO A 281 6.01 -15.12 11.03
N THR A 282 6.27 -14.67 9.80
CA THR A 282 6.15 -13.26 9.42
C THR A 282 4.71 -12.90 9.08
N ILE A 283 4.36 -11.63 9.27
CA ILE A 283 3.04 -11.10 8.92
C ILE A 283 3.18 -10.35 7.60
N PRO A 284 2.29 -10.62 6.63
CA PRO A 284 2.41 -10.03 5.32
C PRO A 284 2.18 -8.52 5.39
N LEU A 285 3.02 -7.76 4.67
CA LEU A 285 2.91 -6.31 4.59
C LEU A 285 1.79 -5.90 3.63
N VAL A 286 0.55 -6.00 4.09
CA VAL A 286 -0.64 -5.68 3.31
C VAL A 286 -1.37 -4.50 3.91
N PRO A 287 -1.89 -3.57 3.09
CA PRO A 287 -2.72 -2.51 3.60
C PRO A 287 -4.01 -3.11 4.16
N ILE A 288 -4.31 -2.80 5.41
CA ILE A 288 -5.55 -3.21 6.08
C ILE A 288 -6.46 -2.01 6.33
N SER A 289 -7.73 -2.26 6.59
CA SER A 289 -8.70 -1.20 6.87
C SER A 289 -8.60 -0.72 8.32
N SER A 290 -8.12 0.52 8.52
CA SER A 290 -8.12 1.17 9.83
C SER A 290 -9.52 1.23 10.47
N SER A 291 -10.57 1.41 9.68
CA SER A 291 -11.97 1.45 10.15
C SER A 291 -12.47 0.09 10.64
N GLU A 292 -12.04 -1.02 10.02
CA GLU A 292 -12.41 -2.38 10.46
C GLU A 292 -11.66 -2.76 11.74
N VAL A 293 -10.37 -2.46 11.78
CA VAL A 293 -9.49 -2.74 12.92
C VAL A 293 -10.02 -2.05 14.18
N ILE A 294 -10.45 -0.79 14.09
CA ILE A 294 -10.98 -0.08 15.26
C ILE A 294 -12.32 -0.67 15.71
N VAL A 295 -13.20 -1.05 14.78
CA VAL A 295 -14.46 -1.75 15.12
C VAL A 295 -14.15 -3.04 15.86
N GLY A 296 -13.19 -3.83 15.39
CA GLY A 296 -12.71 -5.04 16.07
C GLY A 296 -12.22 -4.77 17.50
N ALA A 297 -11.37 -3.76 17.69
CA ALA A 297 -10.89 -3.36 19.02
C ALA A 297 -12.02 -2.92 19.96
N VAL A 298 -12.99 -2.13 19.46
CA VAL A 298 -14.17 -1.70 20.23
C VAL A 298 -15.02 -2.90 20.64
N LEU A 299 -15.26 -3.84 19.72
CA LEU A 299 -16.00 -5.07 20.01
C LEU A 299 -15.28 -5.92 21.06
N GLY A 300 -13.95 -6.05 20.97
CA GLY A 300 -13.15 -6.77 21.98
C GLY A 300 -13.33 -6.19 23.39
N VAL A 301 -13.26 -4.87 23.55
CA VAL A 301 -13.54 -4.23 24.86
C VAL A 301 -14.99 -4.42 25.29
N ALA A 302 -15.95 -4.32 24.37
CA ALA A 302 -17.36 -4.49 24.67
C ALA A 302 -17.69 -5.91 25.14
N MET A 303 -17.03 -6.95 24.60
CA MET A 303 -17.18 -8.33 25.06
C MET A 303 -16.76 -8.52 26.52
N VAL A 304 -15.75 -7.77 26.98
CA VAL A 304 -15.28 -7.85 28.37
C VAL A 304 -16.14 -7.01 29.33
N LYS A 305 -16.58 -5.81 28.91
CA LYS A 305 -17.35 -4.89 29.77
C LYS A 305 -18.86 -5.12 29.74
N GLY A 306 -19.37 -5.87 28.77
CA GLY A 306 -20.79 -6.19 28.60
C GLY A 306 -21.36 -5.70 27.26
N ARG A 307 -22.07 -6.60 26.57
CA ARG A 307 -22.60 -6.40 25.20
C ARG A 307 -23.79 -5.43 25.08
N HIS A 308 -24.38 -4.98 26.18
CA HIS A 308 -25.68 -4.29 26.20
C HIS A 308 -25.67 -2.89 25.56
N HIS A 309 -24.50 -2.29 25.33
CA HIS A 309 -24.38 -0.95 24.73
C HIS A 309 -23.92 -0.97 23.25
N ILE A 310 -23.84 -2.14 22.61
CA ILE A 310 -23.45 -2.26 21.20
C ILE A 310 -24.65 -1.91 20.31
N ARG A 311 -24.47 -0.94 19.40
CA ARG A 311 -25.48 -0.60 18.39
C ARG A 311 -25.38 -1.50 17.16
N TRP A 312 -25.99 -2.67 17.21
CA TRP A 312 -25.97 -3.67 16.11
C TRP A 312 -26.42 -3.12 14.75
N GLY A 313 -27.41 -2.24 14.71
CA GLY A 313 -27.85 -1.59 13.47
C GLY A 313 -26.77 -0.72 12.82
N MET A 314 -25.88 -0.12 13.62
CA MET A 314 -24.72 0.59 13.08
C MET A 314 -23.73 -0.39 12.46
N LEU A 315 -23.36 -1.47 13.17
CA LEU A 315 -22.45 -2.51 12.66
C LEU A 315 -22.92 -3.10 11.31
N GLY A 316 -24.21 -3.36 11.16
CA GLY A 316 -24.78 -3.83 9.89
C GLY A 316 -24.57 -2.83 8.74
N ARG A 317 -24.83 -1.53 8.98
CA ARG A 317 -24.58 -0.47 7.99
C ARG A 317 -23.10 -0.34 7.63
N ILE A 318 -22.22 -0.52 8.60
CA ILE A 318 -20.76 -0.53 8.38
C ILE A 318 -20.37 -1.69 7.47
N GLY A 319 -20.84 -2.91 7.75
CA GLY A 319 -20.57 -4.08 6.92
C GLY A 319 -21.06 -3.94 5.49
N VAL A 320 -22.26 -3.39 5.28
CA VAL A 320 -22.78 -3.05 3.94
C VAL A 320 -21.88 -2.03 3.24
N GLY A 321 -21.43 -1.00 3.97
CA GLY A 321 -20.48 -0.02 3.44
C GLY A 321 -19.17 -0.65 2.97
N TRP A 322 -18.62 -1.61 3.72
CA TRP A 322 -17.39 -2.31 3.36
C TRP A 322 -17.53 -3.18 2.11
N ALA A 323 -18.69 -3.78 1.88
CA ALA A 323 -18.98 -4.55 0.67
C ALA A 323 -19.25 -3.66 -0.55
N MET A 324 -19.97 -2.55 -0.38
CA MET A 324 -20.33 -1.64 -1.47
C MET A 324 -19.17 -0.76 -1.97
N THR A 325 -18.29 -0.33 -1.05
CA THR A 325 -17.19 0.60 -1.38
C THR A 325 -16.28 0.12 -2.52
N PRO A 326 -15.74 -1.12 -2.52
CA PRO A 326 -14.87 -1.59 -3.60
C PRO A 326 -15.61 -1.69 -4.93
N ALA A 327 -16.87 -2.12 -4.92
CA ALA A 327 -17.69 -2.21 -6.13
C ALA A 327 -17.94 -0.82 -6.74
N LEU A 328 -18.32 0.17 -5.92
CA LEU A 328 -18.55 1.54 -6.38
C LEU A 328 -17.27 2.15 -6.96
N ALA A 329 -16.13 1.97 -6.27
CA ALA A 329 -14.84 2.49 -6.73
C ALA A 329 -14.37 1.81 -8.03
N GLY A 330 -14.56 0.49 -8.15
CA GLY A 330 -14.22 -0.26 -9.36
C GLY A 330 -15.03 0.16 -10.58
N ILE A 331 -16.36 0.28 -10.41
CA ILE A 331 -17.26 0.75 -11.49
C ILE A 331 -16.92 2.20 -11.88
N ALA A 332 -16.75 3.09 -10.89
CA ALA A 332 -16.39 4.47 -11.15
C ALA A 332 -15.03 4.59 -11.87
N CYS A 333 -14.05 3.75 -11.51
CA CYS A 333 -12.76 3.71 -12.18
C CYS A 333 -12.91 3.23 -13.63
N PHE A 334 -13.60 2.10 -13.84
CA PHE A 334 -13.83 1.55 -15.17
C PHE A 334 -14.48 2.58 -16.11
N VAL A 335 -15.59 3.20 -15.68
CA VAL A 335 -16.29 4.23 -16.45
C VAL A 335 -15.41 5.47 -16.64
N GLY A 336 -14.71 5.92 -15.60
CA GLY A 336 -13.84 7.09 -15.69
C GLY A 336 -12.67 6.91 -16.67
N LEU A 337 -12.13 5.68 -16.78
CA LEU A 337 -11.09 5.36 -17.75
C LEU A 337 -11.60 5.47 -19.20
N PHE A 338 -12.84 5.04 -19.48
CA PHE A 338 -13.46 5.29 -20.79
C PHE A 338 -13.52 6.78 -21.12
N VAL A 339 -13.90 7.62 -20.15
CA VAL A 339 -13.98 9.07 -20.35
C VAL A 339 -12.59 9.65 -20.60
N LEU A 340 -11.58 9.31 -19.79
CA LEU A 340 -10.22 9.81 -19.98
C LEU A 340 -9.62 9.38 -21.33
N GLN A 341 -9.84 8.14 -21.74
CA GLN A 341 -9.32 7.64 -23.01
C GLN A 341 -10.05 8.24 -24.22
N ASN A 342 -11.38 8.30 -24.21
CA ASN A 342 -12.14 8.67 -25.40
C ASN A 342 -12.45 10.16 -25.50
N VAL A 343 -12.65 10.85 -24.37
CA VAL A 343 -12.98 12.30 -24.35
C VAL A 343 -11.73 13.15 -24.26
N PHE A 344 -10.79 12.79 -23.38
CA PHE A 344 -9.56 13.55 -23.14
C PHE A 344 -8.33 13.02 -23.90
N ASN A 345 -8.51 11.96 -24.69
CA ASN A 345 -7.46 11.30 -25.47
C ASN A 345 -6.20 11.00 -24.66
N GLN A 346 -6.37 10.62 -23.39
CA GLN A 346 -5.25 10.30 -22.49
C GLN A 346 -4.88 8.83 -22.56
N VAL A 347 -3.57 8.54 -22.48
CA VAL A 347 -3.07 7.17 -22.40
C VAL A 347 -3.23 6.65 -20.96
N VAL A 348 -4.26 5.85 -20.75
CA VAL A 348 -4.68 5.36 -19.42
C VAL A 348 -4.09 4.01 -19.01
N TYR A 349 -3.49 3.30 -19.95
CA TYR A 349 -2.62 2.14 -19.71
C TYR A 349 -1.63 2.01 -20.88
N ASP A 350 -0.45 1.45 -20.60
CA ASP A 350 0.51 1.06 -21.65
C ASP A 350 0.38 -0.45 -21.89
N SER A 351 0.11 -0.84 -23.14
CA SER A 351 -0.11 -2.24 -23.50
C SER A 351 1.23 -2.98 -23.59
N ALA A 352 1.56 -3.72 -22.53
CA ALA A 352 2.69 -4.63 -22.59
C ALA A 352 2.40 -5.74 -23.61
N ARG A 353 3.32 -5.93 -24.56
CA ARG A 353 3.29 -7.09 -25.46
C ARG A 353 3.94 -8.27 -24.77
N TYR A 354 3.47 -9.47 -25.06
CA TYR A 354 4.03 -10.70 -24.53
C TYR A 354 4.48 -11.58 -25.68
N GLN A 355 5.67 -12.14 -25.58
CA GLN A 355 6.22 -13.06 -26.58
C GLN A 355 7.02 -14.15 -25.89
N PHE A 356 6.76 -15.39 -26.27
CA PHE A 356 7.50 -16.54 -25.76
C PHE A 356 8.73 -16.78 -26.61
N THR A 357 9.82 -16.09 -26.28
CA THR A 357 11.13 -16.33 -26.88
C THR A 357 11.70 -17.69 -26.42
N PRO A 358 12.65 -18.28 -27.16
CA PRO A 358 13.30 -19.53 -26.73
C PRO A 358 13.88 -19.45 -25.31
N ALA A 359 14.47 -18.30 -24.95
CA ALA A 359 14.99 -18.06 -23.60
C ALA A 359 13.88 -18.01 -22.53
N ALA A 360 12.71 -17.42 -22.85
CA ALA A 360 11.57 -17.45 -21.95
C ALA A 360 11.04 -18.87 -21.73
N ILE A 361 10.96 -19.67 -22.80
CA ILE A 361 10.56 -21.08 -22.73
C ILE A 361 11.53 -21.89 -21.87
N GLU A 362 12.85 -21.72 -22.06
CA GLU A 362 13.87 -22.40 -21.27
C GLU A 362 13.78 -22.04 -19.79
N ARG A 363 13.61 -20.75 -19.46
CA ARG A 363 13.38 -20.28 -18.08
C ARG A 363 12.16 -20.95 -17.45
N LEU A 364 11.05 -21.03 -18.19
CA LEU A 364 9.82 -21.63 -17.69
C LEU A 364 9.94 -23.15 -17.55
N ALA A 365 10.68 -23.81 -18.44
CA ALA A 365 10.99 -25.22 -18.32
C ALA A 365 11.81 -25.51 -17.05
N HIS A 366 12.80 -24.66 -16.73
CA HIS A 366 13.56 -24.76 -15.49
C HIS A 366 12.72 -24.50 -14.24
N ALA A 367 11.67 -23.68 -14.35
CA ALA A 367 10.70 -23.45 -13.27
C ALA A 367 9.74 -24.64 -13.06
N GLY A 368 9.79 -25.67 -13.91
CA GLY A 368 9.02 -26.90 -13.77
C GLY A 368 7.66 -26.89 -14.48
N LEU A 369 7.43 -25.94 -15.41
CA LEU A 369 6.16 -25.89 -16.14
C LEU A 369 6.01 -27.06 -17.13
N PRO A 370 4.78 -27.55 -17.37
CA PRO A 370 4.54 -28.67 -18.29
C PRO A 370 5.01 -28.37 -19.71
N ARG A 371 5.87 -29.23 -20.27
CA ARG A 371 6.41 -29.06 -21.64
C ARG A 371 5.33 -28.95 -22.71
N ALA A 372 4.24 -29.70 -22.58
CA ALA A 372 3.11 -29.64 -23.53
C ALA A 372 2.52 -28.22 -23.70
N VAL A 373 2.48 -27.43 -22.63
CA VAL A 373 2.04 -26.03 -22.68
C VAL A 373 3.12 -25.15 -23.29
N LEU A 374 4.38 -25.35 -22.87
CA LEU A 374 5.52 -24.55 -23.34
C LEU A 374 5.75 -24.71 -24.85
N ASP A 375 5.63 -25.93 -25.37
CA ASP A 375 5.78 -26.22 -26.80
C ASP A 375 4.69 -25.54 -27.62
N ARG A 376 3.46 -25.46 -27.09
CA ARG A 376 2.33 -24.73 -27.71
C ARG A 376 2.58 -23.22 -27.74
N LEU A 377 3.11 -22.68 -26.65
CA LEU A 377 3.34 -21.24 -26.49
C LEU A 377 4.59 -20.74 -27.21
N ASN A 378 5.56 -21.61 -27.50
CA ASN A 378 6.83 -21.23 -28.11
C ASN A 378 6.64 -20.44 -29.41
N GLY A 379 7.20 -19.23 -29.47
CA GLY A 379 7.07 -18.32 -30.61
C GLY A 379 5.75 -17.55 -30.71
N GLN A 380 4.76 -17.85 -29.85
CA GLN A 380 3.50 -17.11 -29.82
C GLN A 380 3.67 -15.71 -29.20
N SER A 381 2.82 -14.79 -29.64
CA SER A 381 2.74 -13.42 -29.12
C SER A 381 1.31 -13.07 -28.69
N PHE A 382 1.19 -12.29 -27.62
CA PHE A 382 -0.08 -11.83 -27.08
C PHE A 382 -0.05 -10.32 -26.85
N TYR A 383 -1.19 -9.66 -27.04
CA TYR A 383 -1.31 -8.20 -26.93
C TYR A 383 -1.67 -7.73 -25.51
N SER A 384 -2.13 -8.66 -24.65
CA SER A 384 -2.42 -8.39 -23.25
C SER A 384 -2.21 -9.63 -22.39
N SER A 385 -2.00 -9.43 -21.09
CA SER A 385 -1.90 -10.53 -20.13
C SER A 385 -3.21 -11.28 -19.95
N ALA A 386 -4.37 -10.61 -20.09
CA ALA A 386 -5.66 -11.28 -20.03
C ALA A 386 -5.90 -12.20 -21.25
N GLN A 387 -5.39 -11.81 -22.44
CA GLN A 387 -5.43 -12.68 -23.61
C GLN A 387 -4.59 -13.94 -23.40
N LEU A 388 -3.38 -13.77 -22.85
CA LEU A 388 -2.51 -14.89 -22.48
C LEU A 388 -3.17 -15.80 -21.43
N GLU A 389 -3.73 -15.22 -20.36
CA GLU A 389 -4.48 -15.96 -19.33
C GLU A 389 -5.62 -16.79 -19.95
N SER A 390 -6.42 -16.18 -20.82
CA SER A 390 -7.54 -16.86 -21.49
C SER A 390 -7.09 -18.04 -22.35
N ASP A 391 -5.97 -17.90 -23.07
CA ASP A 391 -5.41 -18.98 -23.89
C ASP A 391 -4.95 -20.18 -23.04
N VAL A 392 -4.34 -19.91 -21.89
CA VAL A 392 -3.81 -20.96 -20.99
C VAL A 392 -4.82 -21.43 -19.95
N ALA A 393 -6.00 -20.81 -19.85
CA ALA A 393 -7.04 -21.16 -18.88
C ALA A 393 -7.50 -22.62 -18.98
N SER A 394 -7.47 -23.19 -20.18
CA SER A 394 -7.82 -24.60 -20.45
C SER A 394 -6.74 -25.61 -20.02
N SER A 395 -5.52 -25.14 -19.70
CA SER A 395 -4.34 -26.00 -19.50
C SER A 395 -4.16 -26.51 -18.07
N ALA A 396 -5.16 -26.32 -17.20
CA ALA A 396 -5.16 -26.74 -15.78
C ALA A 396 -3.92 -26.31 -14.97
N LEU A 397 -3.27 -25.22 -15.37
CA LEU A 397 -2.10 -24.68 -14.69
C LEU A 397 -2.46 -24.10 -13.33
N ALA A 398 -1.54 -24.18 -12.37
CA ALA A 398 -1.70 -23.43 -11.14
C ALA A 398 -1.58 -21.93 -11.44
N ARG A 399 -2.25 -21.09 -10.64
CA ARG A 399 -2.22 -19.63 -10.84
C ARG A 399 -0.82 -19.04 -10.73
N ARG A 400 0.02 -19.62 -9.87
CA ARG A 400 1.43 -19.27 -9.75
C ARG A 400 2.18 -19.47 -11.07
N ASP A 401 1.85 -20.52 -11.82
CA ASP A 401 2.48 -20.82 -13.10
C ASP A 401 2.03 -19.83 -14.16
N ILE A 402 0.75 -19.42 -14.15
CA ILE A 402 0.23 -18.38 -15.04
C ILE A 402 0.93 -17.04 -14.79
N ALA A 403 1.14 -16.67 -13.51
CA ALA A 403 1.91 -15.47 -13.17
C ALA A 403 3.35 -15.54 -13.69
N GLN A 404 4.01 -16.70 -13.60
CA GLN A 404 5.34 -16.91 -14.16
C GLN A 404 5.35 -16.82 -15.70
N LEU A 405 4.34 -17.35 -16.39
CA LEU A 405 4.20 -17.22 -17.84
C LEU A 405 4.11 -15.76 -18.26
N ILE A 406 3.26 -14.98 -17.58
CA ILE A 406 3.06 -13.55 -17.86
C ILE A 406 4.37 -12.78 -17.61
N GLU A 407 5.06 -13.02 -16.50
CA GLU A 407 6.32 -12.35 -16.18
C GLU A 407 7.44 -12.71 -17.17
N ALA A 408 7.56 -13.99 -17.53
CA ALA A 408 8.60 -14.47 -18.44
C ALA A 408 8.40 -13.98 -19.88
N ALA A 409 7.15 -13.93 -20.35
CA ALA A 409 6.82 -13.56 -21.71
C ALA A 409 6.76 -12.05 -21.95
N ARG A 410 6.67 -11.21 -20.89
CA ARG A 410 6.54 -9.76 -21.04
C ARG A 410 7.73 -9.17 -21.81
N LEU A 411 7.44 -8.52 -22.93
CA LEU A 411 8.43 -7.78 -23.70
C LEU A 411 8.65 -6.40 -23.05
N ASP A 412 9.91 -6.11 -22.81
CA ASP A 412 10.38 -4.80 -22.37
C ASP A 412 11.82 -4.67 -22.90
N PRO A 413 11.96 -4.37 -24.21
CA PRO A 413 13.25 -4.42 -24.88
C PRO A 413 14.20 -3.35 -24.34
N VAL A 414 15.39 -3.80 -23.97
CA VAL A 414 16.46 -2.98 -23.41
C VAL A 414 17.67 -3.07 -24.32
N LYS A 415 18.11 -1.94 -24.87
CA LYS A 415 19.40 -1.86 -25.59
C LYS A 415 20.40 -1.10 -24.76
N VAL A 416 21.41 -1.81 -24.27
CA VAL A 416 22.35 -1.27 -23.29
C VAL A 416 23.20 -0.18 -23.93
N GLN A 417 23.02 1.06 -23.46
CA GLN A 417 23.71 2.24 -23.96
C GLN A 417 24.38 2.97 -22.78
N PRO A 418 25.58 2.54 -22.34
CA PRO A 418 26.24 3.13 -21.16
C PRO A 418 26.46 4.63 -21.27
N LEU A 419 26.55 5.17 -22.48
CA LEU A 419 26.66 6.61 -22.74
C LEU A 419 25.45 7.44 -22.26
N ARG A 420 24.30 6.80 -22.03
CA ARG A 420 23.12 7.46 -21.45
C ARG A 420 23.19 7.58 -19.92
N LEU A 421 24.19 6.97 -19.27
CA LEU A 421 24.38 7.11 -17.83
C LEU A 421 24.84 8.54 -17.51
N GLY A 422 24.08 9.24 -16.68
CA GLY A 422 24.43 10.55 -16.18
C GLY A 422 25.19 10.49 -14.85
N PRO A 423 25.68 11.64 -14.36
CA PRO A 423 26.39 11.73 -13.08
C PRO A 423 25.60 11.17 -11.89
N LYS A 424 24.28 11.24 -11.95
CA LYS A 424 23.37 10.73 -10.91
C LYS A 424 23.38 9.21 -10.86
N GLU A 425 23.35 8.55 -12.02
CA GLU A 425 23.38 7.09 -12.12
C GLU A 425 24.74 6.55 -11.65
N TYR A 426 25.84 7.21 -12.01
CA TYR A 426 27.19 6.85 -11.53
C TYR A 426 27.31 6.92 -10.01
N ALA A 427 26.65 7.88 -9.36
CA ALA A 427 26.70 8.02 -7.91
C ALA A 427 25.92 6.92 -7.17
N ARG A 428 24.97 6.24 -7.83
CA ARG A 428 24.13 5.20 -7.22
C ARG A 428 24.67 3.79 -7.38
N LEU A 429 25.40 3.56 -8.47
CA LEU A 429 25.89 2.24 -8.82
C LEU A 429 27.26 2.00 -8.20
N THR A 430 27.51 0.76 -7.75
CA THR A 430 28.87 0.36 -7.35
C THR A 430 29.79 0.32 -8.58
N ALA A 431 31.11 0.36 -8.35
CA ALA A 431 32.08 0.18 -9.43
C ALA A 431 31.88 -1.14 -10.18
N GLY A 432 31.56 -2.23 -9.47
CA GLY A 432 31.23 -3.52 -10.06
C GLY A 432 29.94 -3.48 -10.89
N GLN A 433 28.93 -2.74 -10.44
CA GLN A 433 27.68 -2.57 -11.17
C GLN A 433 27.88 -1.78 -12.49
N ILE A 434 28.64 -0.69 -12.43
CA ILE A 434 28.98 0.13 -13.60
C ILE A 434 29.77 -0.69 -14.62
N HIS A 435 30.78 -1.44 -14.16
CA HIS A 435 31.61 -2.27 -15.04
C HIS A 435 30.77 -3.30 -15.80
N ALA A 436 29.82 -3.95 -15.14
CA ALA A 436 28.90 -4.89 -15.78
C ALA A 436 28.05 -4.21 -16.88
N VAL A 437 27.52 -3.01 -16.62
CA VAL A 437 26.74 -2.25 -17.64
C VAL A 437 27.60 -1.94 -18.86
N TYR A 438 28.85 -1.54 -18.66
CA TYR A 438 29.78 -1.25 -19.76
C TYR A 438 30.16 -2.48 -20.58
N LYS A 439 30.31 -3.65 -19.94
CA LYS A 439 30.56 -4.91 -20.68
C LYS A 439 29.40 -5.33 -21.57
N LEU A 440 28.17 -5.05 -21.15
CA LEU A 440 26.97 -5.35 -21.92
C LEU A 440 26.66 -4.29 -23.00
N ALA A 441 27.52 -3.29 -23.20
CA ALA A 441 27.31 -2.21 -24.16
C ALA A 441 26.94 -2.73 -25.56
N GLY A 442 25.88 -2.15 -26.14
CA GLY A 442 25.40 -2.48 -27.48
C GLY A 442 24.57 -3.77 -27.57
N GLN A 443 24.51 -4.59 -26.51
CA GLN A 443 23.65 -5.77 -26.47
C GLN A 443 22.18 -5.36 -26.28
N SER A 444 21.28 -6.11 -26.91
CA SER A 444 19.84 -5.95 -26.80
C SER A 444 19.22 -7.15 -26.12
N PHE A 445 18.34 -6.89 -25.14
CA PHE A 445 17.62 -7.91 -24.40
C PHE A 445 16.12 -7.71 -24.63
N PRO A 446 15.38 -8.70 -25.16
CA PRO A 446 13.94 -8.55 -25.42
C PRO A 446 13.11 -8.49 -24.13
N HIS A 447 13.62 -9.09 -23.05
CA HIS A 447 12.96 -9.17 -21.75
C HIS A 447 13.81 -8.51 -20.67
N ARG A 448 13.16 -7.75 -19.78
CA ARG A 448 13.83 -7.09 -18.64
C ARG A 448 14.54 -8.07 -17.72
N TRP A 449 13.97 -9.25 -17.49
CA TRP A 449 14.57 -10.26 -16.63
C TRP A 449 15.86 -10.84 -17.24
N LEU A 450 15.96 -10.94 -18.58
CA LEU A 450 17.20 -11.37 -19.25
C LEU A 450 18.31 -10.34 -19.05
N PHE A 451 17.97 -9.05 -19.14
CA PHE A 451 18.90 -7.98 -18.85
C PHE A 451 19.40 -8.05 -17.39
N ALA A 452 18.49 -8.26 -16.43
CA ALA A 452 18.84 -8.43 -15.02
C ALA A 452 19.78 -9.64 -14.80
N GLU A 453 19.51 -10.78 -15.45
CA GLU A 453 20.36 -11.97 -15.36
C GLU A 453 21.73 -11.76 -16.00
N ALA A 454 21.81 -11.07 -17.14
CA ALA A 454 23.07 -10.73 -17.78
C ALA A 454 23.93 -9.85 -16.86
N LEU A 455 23.34 -8.85 -16.22
CA LEU A 455 24.02 -8.02 -15.21
C LEU A 455 24.52 -8.87 -14.02
N ALA A 456 23.68 -9.77 -13.50
CA ALA A 456 24.00 -10.67 -12.40
C ALA A 456 25.09 -11.71 -12.72
N ARG A 457 25.25 -12.08 -14.00
CA ARG A 457 26.34 -12.92 -14.48
C ARG A 457 27.67 -12.15 -14.48
N GLU A 458 27.65 -10.89 -14.90
CA GLU A 458 28.85 -10.05 -14.98
C GLU A 458 29.35 -9.53 -13.62
N SER A 459 28.45 -9.28 -12.67
CA SER A 459 28.84 -8.86 -11.31
C SER A 459 27.95 -9.46 -10.24
N ALA A 460 28.58 -9.90 -9.14
CA ALA A 460 27.88 -10.35 -7.95
C ALA A 460 27.04 -9.24 -7.29
N ASP A 461 27.42 -7.97 -7.50
CA ASP A 461 26.69 -6.80 -6.99
C ASP A 461 25.29 -6.65 -7.61
N TRP A 462 25.06 -7.31 -8.75
CA TRP A 462 23.75 -7.38 -9.40
C TRP A 462 22.91 -8.59 -8.96
N ARG A 463 23.44 -9.45 -8.09
CA ARG A 463 22.71 -10.64 -7.61
C ARG A 463 21.81 -10.27 -6.43
N PRO A 464 20.51 -10.66 -6.45
CA PRO A 464 19.66 -10.52 -5.29
C PRO A 464 20.24 -11.34 -4.12
N GLY A 465 20.06 -10.84 -2.91
CA GLY A 465 20.38 -11.58 -1.69
C GLY A 465 19.51 -12.84 -1.56
N PRO A 466 20.05 -13.91 -0.96
CA PRO A 466 19.41 -15.22 -0.94
C PRO A 466 18.12 -15.25 -0.09
N ASP A 467 17.98 -14.37 0.90
CA ASP A 467 16.80 -14.36 1.77
C ASP A 467 15.78 -13.29 1.33
N PRO A 468 14.57 -13.68 0.87
CA PRO A 468 13.58 -12.74 0.37
C PRO A 468 13.11 -11.69 1.39
N VAL A 469 13.20 -11.99 2.69
CA VAL A 469 12.72 -11.14 3.78
C VAL A 469 13.87 -10.33 4.38
N LEU A 470 15.01 -10.96 4.67
CA LEU A 470 16.16 -10.28 5.28
C LEU A 470 16.82 -9.33 4.29
N ASP A 471 16.97 -9.73 3.02
CA ASP A 471 17.57 -8.91 1.97
C ASP A 471 16.55 -8.02 1.26
N LYS A 472 15.30 -7.92 1.74
CA LYS A 472 14.20 -7.21 1.06
C LYS A 472 14.55 -5.78 0.66
N ALA A 473 15.21 -5.02 1.54
CA ALA A 473 15.63 -3.64 1.26
C ALA A 473 16.65 -3.56 0.11
N ARG A 474 17.69 -4.39 0.20
CA ARG A 474 18.74 -4.50 -0.82
C ARG A 474 18.16 -4.96 -2.14
N ASN A 475 17.31 -5.99 -2.12
CA ASN A 475 16.65 -6.54 -3.30
C ASN A 475 15.70 -5.52 -3.93
N ARG A 476 15.05 -4.66 -3.14
CA ARG A 476 14.25 -3.53 -3.65
C ARG A 476 15.14 -2.50 -4.34
N ALA A 477 16.20 -2.03 -3.68
CA ALA A 477 17.13 -1.07 -4.27
C ALA A 477 17.74 -1.58 -5.58
N LEU A 478 18.10 -2.87 -5.61
CA LEU A 478 18.60 -3.55 -6.81
C LEU A 478 17.57 -3.55 -7.95
N ARG A 479 16.31 -3.88 -7.67
CA ARG A 479 15.22 -3.80 -8.66
C ARG A 479 15.02 -2.37 -9.15
N ASP A 480 15.05 -1.40 -8.25
CA ASP A 480 14.89 0.01 -8.60
C ASP A 480 16.03 0.49 -9.53
N HIS A 481 17.26 0.01 -9.31
CA HIS A 481 18.40 0.28 -10.19
C HIS A 481 18.19 -0.34 -11.57
N ILE A 482 17.80 -1.61 -11.65
CA ILE A 482 17.52 -2.31 -12.91
C ILE A 482 16.39 -1.59 -13.67
N ASP A 483 15.31 -1.21 -12.99
CA ASP A 483 14.16 -0.53 -13.59
C ASP A 483 14.52 0.88 -14.07
N THR A 484 15.45 1.54 -13.40
CA THR A 484 15.99 2.83 -13.84
C THR A 484 16.84 2.66 -15.10
N LEU A 485 17.73 1.67 -15.12
CA LEU A 485 18.55 1.36 -16.31
C LEU A 485 17.70 0.94 -17.50
N ALA A 486 16.72 0.07 -17.30
CA ALA A 486 15.81 -0.38 -18.35
C ALA A 486 15.04 0.80 -18.97
N ARG A 487 14.57 1.76 -18.15
CA ARG A 487 13.93 2.99 -18.63
C ARG A 487 14.89 3.90 -19.40
N LEU A 488 16.13 4.05 -18.94
CA LEU A 488 17.15 4.86 -19.62
C LEU A 488 17.56 4.25 -20.98
N PHE A 489 17.60 2.92 -21.05
CA PHE A 489 18.05 2.14 -22.21
C PHE A 489 16.91 1.68 -23.11
N ARG A 490 15.68 2.13 -22.86
CA ARG A 490 14.54 1.87 -23.73
C ARG A 490 14.82 2.46 -25.11
N GLU A 491 14.63 1.64 -26.14
CA GLU A 491 14.58 2.13 -27.52
C GLU A 491 13.30 2.95 -27.68
N ASN A 492 13.44 4.20 -28.13
CA ASN A 492 12.30 5.04 -28.50
C ASN A 492 11.81 4.67 -29.90
#